data_AF-A0AAV1IJP9-F1
#
_entry.id   AF-A0AAV1IJP9-F1
#
_cell.length_a   1.000
_cell.length_b   1.000
_cell.length_c   1.000
_cell.angle_alpha   90.00
_cell.angle_beta   90.00
_cell.angle_gamma   90.00
#
_symmetry.space_group_name_H-M   'P 1'
#
loop_
_entity.id
_entity.type
_entity.pdbx_description
1 polymer ?
#
loop_
_entity_poly.entity_id
_entity_poly.type
_entity_poly.pdbx_seq_one_letter_code
_entity_poly.pdbx_strand_id
1 'polypeptide(L)'
;MHAVSTRFYYTELKGVRLCPWKSLSASKAFDCSSHNSSHNVAYRCPTCAEALRVLDKHTLKCDSGHTTLRAKEGYVHLLPSGRKAPVNAAGDSSEMVKARRRFFDAGRYSFVAEELGHLIMALTGSCSEVALLDAGCGEGMYVGCVQAMLQGAGKACTAHGVDVSKTAIRMAAKRHRTVSFAVASSYILPFDDQVFDVVISVFAPVAAQEFARVLRPATGILVVAQPGSGHLLELKQLLYEDPALFSEEGIPQADLQQAGLEHVQSVRVERQVALPHEEALDLLAMTPYSWHAPVDIAKRMSREADFTISLEILLTAYRTK
;
A
#
# COMPACT_ATOMS: atom_id res chain seq x y z
N MET A 1 -21.12 19.77 -22.36
CA MET A 1 -21.26 18.32 -22.57
C MET A 1 -19.97 17.80 -23.19
N HIS A 2 -19.00 17.37 -22.38
CA HIS A 2 -17.82 16.64 -22.86
C HIS A 2 -17.70 15.40 -22.00
N ALA A 3 -17.93 14.24 -22.63
CA ALA A 3 -17.81 12.94 -22.02
C ALA A 3 -16.32 12.62 -21.82
N VAL A 4 -15.89 12.53 -20.56
CA VAL A 4 -14.58 11.96 -20.23
C VAL A 4 -14.74 10.44 -20.34
N SER A 5 -14.17 9.88 -21.39
CA SER A 5 -14.04 8.44 -21.59
C SER A 5 -13.10 7.85 -20.54
N THR A 6 -13.62 7.49 -19.36
CA THR A 6 -12.99 6.56 -18.44
C THR A 6 -13.15 5.15 -19.00
N ARG A 7 -12.16 4.71 -19.78
CA ARG A 7 -12.01 3.31 -20.18
C ARG A 7 -11.56 2.54 -18.94
N PHE A 8 -12.54 2.09 -18.16
CA PHE A 8 -12.32 1.30 -16.96
C PHE A 8 -11.71 -0.05 -17.33
N TYR A 9 -10.58 -0.39 -16.71
CA TYR A 9 -10.08 -1.76 -16.68
C TYR A 9 -10.92 -2.53 -15.66
N TYR A 10 -12.03 -3.12 -16.09
CA TYR A 10 -12.74 -4.13 -15.31
C TYR A 10 -13.16 -5.25 -16.26
N THR A 11 -12.29 -6.23 -16.43
CA THR A 11 -12.68 -7.54 -16.99
C THR A 11 -13.44 -8.30 -15.92
N GLU A 12 -14.66 -8.75 -16.27
CA GLU A 12 -15.51 -9.63 -15.46
C GLU A 12 -14.71 -10.84 -14.95
N LEU A 13 -14.50 -10.92 -13.64
CA LEU A 13 -13.92 -12.10 -13.01
C LEU A 13 -15.04 -13.08 -12.63
N LYS A 14 -15.40 -13.96 -13.57
CA LYS A 14 -16.24 -15.14 -13.29
C LYS A 14 -15.44 -16.12 -12.42
N GLY A 15 -15.94 -16.46 -11.23
CA GLY A 15 -15.38 -17.51 -10.37
C GLY A 15 -14.81 -17.06 -9.02
N VAL A 16 -15.04 -15.81 -8.60
CA VAL A 16 -14.62 -15.34 -7.27
C VAL A 16 -15.40 -16.09 -6.18
N ARG A 17 -14.72 -16.98 -5.44
CA ARG A 17 -15.17 -17.32 -4.08
C ARG A 17 -14.85 -16.14 -3.19
N LEU A 18 -15.74 -15.15 -3.19
CA LEU A 18 -15.76 -14.15 -2.13
C LEU A 18 -15.99 -14.95 -0.85
N CYS A 19 -15.06 -14.89 0.10
CA CYS A 19 -15.39 -15.35 1.45
C CYS A 19 -16.61 -14.51 1.84
N PRO A 20 -17.77 -15.13 2.14
CA PRO A 20 -19.02 -14.39 2.28
C PRO A 20 -18.78 -13.26 3.26
N TRP A 21 -18.97 -12.03 2.76
CA TRP A 21 -18.81 -10.82 3.54
C TRP A 21 -19.80 -10.92 4.69
N LYS A 22 -19.35 -11.39 5.86
CA LYS A 22 -20.14 -11.29 7.06
C LYS A 22 -20.27 -9.80 7.28
N SER A 23 -21.47 -9.28 7.02
CA SER A 23 -21.81 -7.87 7.25
C SER A 23 -21.12 -7.43 8.53
N LEU A 24 -20.20 -6.47 8.42
CA LEU A 24 -19.68 -5.79 9.60
C LEU A 24 -20.90 -5.43 10.43
N SER A 25 -21.00 -6.00 11.65
CA SER A 25 -22.08 -5.62 12.55
C SER A 25 -22.05 -4.09 12.64
N ALA A 26 -23.19 -3.42 12.51
CA ALA A 26 -23.26 -1.96 12.45
C ALA A 26 -22.50 -1.24 13.60
N SER A 27 -22.21 -1.96 14.70
CA SER A 27 -21.35 -1.53 15.81
C SER A 27 -19.85 -1.37 15.50
N LYS A 28 -19.35 -1.86 14.36
CA LYS A 28 -17.92 -1.78 13.98
C LYS A 28 -17.62 -0.74 12.88
N ALA A 29 -18.66 -0.21 12.22
CA ALA A 29 -18.52 0.87 11.23
C ALA A 29 -18.48 2.24 11.93
N PHE A 30 -17.72 3.18 11.38
CA PHE A 30 -17.54 4.50 11.99
C PHE A 30 -18.75 5.44 11.76
N ASP A 31 -19.11 6.22 12.79
CA ASP A 31 -20.01 7.37 12.72
C ASP A 31 -19.18 8.68 12.73
N CYS A 32 -19.13 9.35 11.58
CA CYS A 32 -18.38 10.59 11.37
C CYS A 32 -19.02 11.84 12.00
N SER A 33 -20.13 11.72 12.73
CA SER A 33 -20.89 12.85 13.31
C SER A 33 -20.11 13.77 14.26
N SER A 34 -18.92 13.36 14.71
CA SER A 34 -18.11 14.08 15.70
C SER A 34 -16.89 14.84 15.15
N HIS A 35 -16.54 14.72 13.86
CA HIS A 35 -15.28 15.26 13.32
C HIS A 35 -15.52 16.40 12.35
N ASN A 36 -15.31 17.64 12.83
CA ASN A 36 -15.43 18.88 12.04
C ASN A 36 -14.05 19.43 11.60
N SER A 37 -13.06 18.57 11.42
CA SER A 37 -11.70 19.00 11.04
C SER A 37 -11.48 18.90 9.53
N SER A 38 -10.95 19.96 8.94
CA SER A 38 -10.57 19.98 7.52
C SER A 38 -9.53 18.90 7.22
N HIS A 39 -9.81 17.99 6.28
CA HIS A 39 -8.90 16.90 5.84
C HIS A 39 -7.73 17.40 4.96
N ASN A 40 -7.24 18.62 5.20
CA ASN A 40 -6.10 19.18 4.48
C ASN A 40 -4.80 18.75 5.17
N VAL A 41 -4.24 17.64 4.70
CA VAL A 41 -3.00 17.08 5.26
C VAL A 41 -1.79 17.74 4.59
N ALA A 42 -0.92 18.36 5.38
CA ALA A 42 0.33 18.96 4.92
C ALA A 42 1.54 18.06 5.23
N TYR A 43 2.58 18.16 4.39
CA TYR A 43 3.86 17.51 4.70
C TYR A 43 4.61 18.29 5.78
N ARG A 44 5.39 17.59 6.60
CA ARG A 44 6.36 18.18 7.54
C ARG A 44 7.73 18.32 6.90
N CYS A 45 8.43 19.40 7.24
CA CYS A 45 9.80 19.65 6.82
C CYS A 45 10.73 18.60 7.43
N PRO A 46 11.58 17.91 6.64
CA PRO A 46 12.49 16.91 7.18
C PRO A 46 13.62 17.50 8.04
N THR A 47 13.76 18.83 8.05
CA THR A 47 14.82 19.54 8.78
C THR A 47 14.35 20.09 10.12
N CYS A 48 13.22 20.81 10.16
CA CYS A 48 12.69 21.44 11.38
C CYS A 48 11.34 20.88 11.83
N ALA A 49 10.75 19.95 11.08
CA ALA A 49 9.47 19.32 11.37
C ALA A 49 8.24 20.26 11.40
N GLU A 50 8.39 21.51 10.96
CA GLU A 50 7.29 22.44 10.69
C GLU A 50 6.52 22.07 9.40
N ALA A 51 5.28 22.53 9.28
CA ALA A 51 4.47 22.33 8.09
C ALA A 51 5.10 22.97 6.83
N LEU A 52 5.17 22.20 5.75
CA LEU A 52 5.56 22.64 4.42
C LEU A 52 4.34 23.18 3.68
N ARG A 53 4.35 24.48 3.41
CA ARG A 53 3.29 25.16 2.64
C ARG A 53 3.67 25.22 1.17
N VAL A 54 2.69 25.09 0.29
CA VAL A 54 2.89 25.26 -1.15
C VAL A 54 3.12 26.75 -1.42
N LEU A 55 4.33 27.11 -1.82
CA LEU A 55 4.68 28.48 -2.21
C LEU A 55 4.28 28.74 -3.66
N ASP A 56 4.55 27.77 -4.53
CA ASP A 56 4.21 27.79 -5.95
C ASP A 56 4.07 26.36 -6.49
N LYS A 57 3.92 26.21 -7.82
CA LYS A 57 3.74 24.90 -8.48
C LYS A 57 4.88 23.90 -8.21
N HIS A 58 6.10 24.40 -7.98
CA HIS A 58 7.33 23.64 -7.88
C HIS A 58 7.96 23.67 -6.49
N THR A 59 7.48 24.53 -5.59
CA THR A 59 8.19 24.83 -4.35
C THR A 59 7.28 24.66 -3.13
N LEU A 60 7.76 23.91 -2.15
CA LEU A 60 7.21 23.88 -0.80
C LEU A 60 8.20 24.52 0.17
N LYS A 61 7.70 25.30 1.13
CA LYS A 61 8.53 26.05 2.09
C LYS A 61 7.91 26.00 3.49
N CYS A 62 8.74 25.84 4.51
CA CYS A 62 8.31 25.98 5.91
C CYS A 62 8.57 27.39 6.45
N ASP A 63 8.03 27.70 7.63
CA ASP A 63 8.11 29.03 8.23
C ASP A 63 9.56 29.40 8.62
N SER A 64 10.38 28.42 9.01
CA SER A 64 11.84 28.54 9.20
C SER A 64 12.64 28.74 7.89
N GLY A 65 12.00 28.73 6.73
CA GLY A 65 12.64 29.05 5.45
C GLY A 65 13.21 27.87 4.67
N HIS A 66 13.21 26.65 5.22
CA HIS A 66 13.63 25.46 4.49
C HIS A 66 12.71 25.18 3.30
N THR A 67 13.32 24.78 2.18
CA THR A 67 12.61 24.61 0.91
C THR A 67 12.78 23.19 0.39
N THR A 68 11.69 22.60 -0.11
CA THR A 68 11.69 21.32 -0.83
C THR A 68 11.08 21.51 -2.21
N LEU A 69 11.73 20.95 -3.22
CA LEU A 69 11.25 21.01 -4.59
C LEU A 69 10.27 19.88 -4.90
N ARG A 70 9.18 20.22 -5.57
CA ARG A 70 8.26 19.29 -6.20
C ARG A 70 8.80 18.91 -7.57
N ALA A 71 9.03 17.62 -7.78
CA ALA A 71 9.46 17.10 -9.06
C ALA A 71 8.43 17.40 -10.16
N LYS A 72 8.86 17.41 -11.42
CA LYS A 72 7.96 17.61 -12.58
C LYS A 72 6.83 16.57 -12.63
N GLU A 73 7.06 15.38 -12.08
CA GLU A 73 6.05 14.33 -11.95
C GLU A 73 5.00 14.58 -10.86
N GLY A 74 5.25 15.51 -9.93
CA GLY A 74 4.30 15.94 -8.90
C GLY A 74 4.63 15.51 -7.47
N TYR A 75 5.62 14.64 -7.26
CA TYR A 75 6.03 14.18 -5.92
C TYR A 75 7.07 15.10 -5.27
N VAL A 76 7.22 14.99 -3.94
CA VAL A 76 8.26 15.69 -3.15
C VAL A 76 9.26 14.70 -2.58
N HIS A 77 10.49 15.13 -2.28
CA HIS A 77 11.52 14.28 -1.68
C HIS A 77 11.81 14.74 -0.26
N LEU A 78 11.48 13.91 0.73
CA LEU A 78 11.47 14.26 2.16
C LEU A 78 12.34 13.32 3.01
N LEU A 79 13.23 12.53 2.39
CA LEU A 79 14.24 11.79 3.16
C LEU A 79 15.28 12.78 3.75
N PRO A 80 15.62 12.67 5.05
CA PRO A 80 16.64 13.51 5.68
C PRO A 80 18.00 13.39 4.99
N SER A 81 18.61 14.52 4.66
CA SER A 81 19.96 14.60 4.09
C SER A 81 20.99 14.05 5.09
N GLY A 82 21.80 13.05 4.68
CA GLY A 82 22.94 12.56 5.47
C GLY A 82 22.78 11.18 6.11
N ARG A 83 21.57 10.60 6.15
CA ARG A 83 21.41 9.17 6.42
C ARG A 83 21.54 8.42 5.11
N LYS A 84 22.70 7.81 4.86
CA LYS A 84 22.83 6.81 3.80
C LYS A 84 21.73 5.77 4.07
N ALA A 85 20.95 5.43 3.04
CA ALA A 85 20.16 4.21 3.10
C ALA A 85 21.12 3.08 3.55
N PRO A 86 20.71 2.18 4.45
CA PRO A 86 21.56 1.07 4.87
C PRO A 86 22.27 0.43 3.68
N VAL A 87 23.49 -0.07 3.85
CA VAL A 87 24.25 -0.73 2.76
C VAL A 87 23.48 -1.94 2.19
N ASN A 88 22.55 -2.49 2.98
CA ASN A 88 21.61 -3.56 2.60
C ASN A 88 20.23 -3.05 2.15
N ALA A 89 20.02 -1.73 2.11
CA ALA A 89 18.85 -1.09 1.50
C ALA A 89 19.10 -0.84 0.01
N ALA A 90 19.64 -1.84 -0.68
CA ALA A 90 19.40 -1.98 -2.10
C ALA A 90 17.89 -2.21 -2.25
N GLY A 91 17.14 -1.12 -2.27
CA GLY A 91 15.73 -1.15 -2.63
C GLY A 91 15.57 -1.77 -4.02
N ASP A 92 14.34 -2.08 -4.39
CA ASP A 92 14.03 -2.73 -5.66
C ASP A 92 14.82 -2.11 -6.83
N SER A 93 15.55 -2.95 -7.57
CA SER A 93 16.22 -2.50 -8.79
C SER A 93 15.19 -1.96 -9.78
N SER A 94 15.64 -1.16 -10.75
CA SER A 94 14.77 -0.66 -11.82
C SER A 94 14.03 -1.79 -12.54
N GLU A 95 14.70 -2.94 -12.71
CA GLU A 95 14.19 -4.16 -13.30
C GLU A 95 13.10 -4.79 -12.42
N MET A 96 13.32 -4.91 -11.10
CA MET A 96 12.33 -5.42 -10.15
C MET A 96 11.06 -4.55 -10.13
N VAL A 97 11.22 -3.23 -10.13
CA VAL A 97 10.08 -2.30 -10.17
C VAL A 97 9.30 -2.44 -11.48
N LYS A 98 9.98 -2.61 -12.62
CA LYS A 98 9.31 -2.83 -13.92
C LYS A 98 8.60 -4.18 -13.98
N ALA A 99 9.20 -5.24 -13.44
CA ALA A 99 8.58 -6.57 -13.37
C ALA A 99 7.32 -6.53 -12.49
N ARG A 100 7.42 -5.93 -11.29
CA ARG A 100 6.27 -5.70 -10.40
C ARG A 100 5.15 -4.98 -11.14
N ARG A 101 5.48 -3.93 -11.87
CA ARG A 101 4.51 -3.18 -12.67
C ARG A 101 3.82 -4.04 -13.73
N ARG A 102 4.59 -4.78 -14.54
CA ARG A 102 4.00 -5.64 -15.58
C ARG A 102 3.05 -6.67 -14.97
N PHE A 103 3.46 -7.27 -13.86
CA PHE A 103 2.65 -8.25 -13.14
C PHE A 103 1.36 -7.65 -12.53
N PHE A 104 1.45 -6.44 -11.95
CA PHE A 104 0.26 -5.72 -11.46
C PHE A 104 -0.64 -5.23 -12.60
N ASP A 105 -0.08 -4.75 -13.72
CA ASP A 105 -0.82 -4.33 -14.90
C ASP A 105 -1.52 -5.52 -15.60
N ALA A 106 -1.01 -6.75 -15.44
CA ALA A 106 -1.70 -7.99 -15.84
C ALA A 106 -2.92 -8.33 -14.95
N GLY A 107 -3.16 -7.57 -13.87
CA GLY A 107 -4.36 -7.66 -13.05
C GLY A 107 -4.39 -8.85 -12.08
N ARG A 108 -3.28 -9.60 -11.93
CA ARG A 108 -3.25 -10.82 -11.10
C ARG A 108 -3.47 -10.54 -9.61
N TYR A 109 -3.11 -9.35 -9.12
CA TYR A 109 -3.30 -8.89 -7.73
C TYR A 109 -4.48 -7.92 -7.55
N SER A 110 -5.26 -7.62 -8.61
CA SER A 110 -6.39 -6.68 -8.54
C SER A 110 -7.37 -7.00 -7.39
N PHE A 111 -7.63 -8.28 -7.17
CA PHE A 111 -8.53 -8.77 -6.14
C PHE A 111 -8.12 -8.39 -4.72
N VAL A 112 -6.82 -8.22 -4.45
CA VAL A 112 -6.33 -7.79 -3.14
C VAL A 112 -6.68 -6.31 -2.93
N ALA A 113 -6.50 -5.49 -3.96
CA ALA A 113 -6.82 -4.06 -3.91
C ALA A 113 -8.32 -3.81 -3.79
N GLU A 114 -9.13 -4.60 -4.50
CA GLU A 114 -10.59 -4.57 -4.41
C GLU A 114 -11.08 -4.92 -3.00
N GLU A 115 -10.59 -6.02 -2.43
CA GLU A 115 -10.97 -6.43 -1.07
C GLU A 115 -10.48 -5.45 0.00
N LEU A 116 -9.28 -4.88 -0.18
CA LEU A 116 -8.80 -3.79 0.67
C LEU A 116 -9.73 -2.57 0.61
N GLY A 117 -10.17 -2.18 -0.60
CA GLY A 117 -11.12 -1.08 -0.79
C GLY A 117 -12.48 -1.37 -0.16
N HIS A 118 -13.03 -2.58 -0.33
CA HIS A 118 -14.28 -2.99 0.32
C HIS A 118 -14.18 -2.95 1.86
N LEU A 119 -13.09 -3.47 2.40
CA LEU A 119 -12.81 -3.44 3.84
C LEU A 119 -12.77 -2.00 4.35
N ILE A 120 -12.04 -1.10 3.68
CA ILE A 120 -11.92 0.31 4.08
C ILE A 120 -13.26 1.05 3.95
N MET A 121 -14.02 0.85 2.87
CA MET A 121 -15.34 1.47 2.72
C MET A 121 -16.29 1.10 3.85
N ALA A 122 -16.26 -0.15 4.27
CA ALA A 122 -17.14 -0.60 5.34
C ALA A 122 -16.68 -0.14 6.73
N LEU A 123 -15.38 -0.10 7.00
CA LEU A 123 -14.84 0.43 8.26
C LEU A 123 -15.09 1.94 8.36
N THR A 124 -14.97 2.68 7.24
CA THR A 124 -15.26 4.12 7.17
C THR A 124 -16.76 4.44 7.11
N GLY A 125 -17.65 3.44 7.11
CA GLY A 125 -19.08 3.60 7.38
C GLY A 125 -19.76 4.76 6.64
N SER A 126 -20.38 5.67 7.40
CA SER A 126 -21.13 6.82 6.88
C SER A 126 -20.27 8.06 6.60
N CYS A 127 -18.94 7.99 6.75
CA CYS A 127 -18.07 9.14 6.55
C CYS A 127 -18.15 9.71 5.14
N SER A 128 -18.36 11.03 5.05
CA SER A 128 -18.38 11.77 3.79
C SER A 128 -16.99 12.12 3.27
N GLU A 129 -15.99 12.18 4.15
CA GLU A 129 -14.60 12.51 3.82
C GLU A 129 -13.64 11.50 4.47
N VAL A 130 -12.54 11.17 3.80
CA VAL A 130 -11.50 10.25 4.29
C VAL A 130 -10.10 10.76 3.93
N ALA A 131 -9.25 10.98 4.93
CA ALA A 131 -7.81 11.13 4.77
C ALA A 131 -7.13 9.75 4.80
N LEU A 132 -6.58 9.35 3.66
CA LEU A 132 -5.94 8.06 3.43
C LEU A 132 -4.43 8.21 3.25
N LEU A 133 -3.64 7.40 3.95
CA LEU A 133 -2.21 7.23 3.74
C LEU A 133 -1.88 5.80 3.34
N ASP A 134 -1.03 5.63 2.34
CA ASP A 134 -0.37 4.38 2.00
C ASP A 134 1.13 4.46 2.35
N ALA A 135 1.52 3.71 3.39
CA ALA A 135 2.85 3.70 3.97
C ALA A 135 3.68 2.54 3.39
N GLY A 136 4.48 2.84 2.36
CA GLY A 136 5.11 1.83 1.50
C GLY A 136 4.35 1.62 0.20
N CYS A 137 3.86 2.72 -0.41
CA CYS A 137 2.90 2.68 -1.51
C CYS A 137 3.47 2.14 -2.83
N GLY A 138 4.78 1.95 -2.95
CA GLY A 138 5.43 1.54 -4.19
C GLY A 138 5.03 2.43 -5.37
N GLU A 139 4.37 1.83 -6.37
CA GLU A 139 3.87 2.54 -7.56
C GLU A 139 2.42 3.05 -7.44
N GLY A 140 1.85 3.02 -6.23
CA GLY A 140 0.57 3.64 -5.90
C GLY A 140 -0.67 2.83 -6.25
N MET A 141 -0.52 1.52 -6.53
CA MET A 141 -1.62 0.66 -6.97
C MET A 141 -2.75 0.61 -5.93
N TYR A 142 -2.43 0.30 -4.68
CA TYR A 142 -3.42 0.13 -3.61
C TYR A 142 -4.10 1.45 -3.24
N VAL A 143 -3.32 2.50 -2.92
CA VAL A 143 -3.88 3.83 -2.64
C VAL A 143 -4.74 4.37 -3.78
N GLY A 144 -4.32 4.16 -5.03
CA GLY A 144 -5.08 4.60 -6.20
C GLY A 144 -6.40 3.87 -6.35
N CYS A 145 -6.43 2.55 -6.13
CA CYS A 145 -7.64 1.75 -6.16
C CYS A 145 -8.61 2.13 -5.03
N VAL A 146 -8.12 2.21 -3.79
CA VAL A 146 -8.93 2.58 -2.62
C VAL A 146 -9.50 3.99 -2.77
N GLN A 147 -8.68 4.97 -3.21
CA GLN A 147 -9.15 6.33 -3.47
C GLN A 147 -10.29 6.33 -4.50
N ALA A 148 -10.13 5.62 -5.62
CA ALA A 148 -11.15 5.55 -6.67
C ALA A 148 -12.45 4.90 -6.17
N MET A 149 -12.36 3.85 -5.35
CA MET A 149 -13.54 3.19 -4.77
C MET A 149 -14.28 4.11 -3.78
N LEU A 150 -13.55 4.80 -2.90
CA LEU A 150 -14.14 5.78 -1.97
C LEU A 150 -14.86 6.91 -2.73
N GLN A 151 -14.22 7.46 -3.77
CA GLN A 151 -14.80 8.51 -4.61
C GLN A 151 -16.02 8.00 -5.41
N GLY A 152 -15.96 6.78 -5.94
CA GLY A 152 -17.09 6.13 -6.61
C GLY A 152 -18.28 5.91 -5.69
N ALA A 153 -18.05 5.73 -4.39
CA ALA A 153 -19.08 5.67 -3.35
C ALA A 153 -19.56 7.05 -2.86
N GLY A 154 -19.12 8.14 -3.50
CA GLY A 154 -19.52 9.51 -3.15
C GLY A 154 -18.78 10.12 -1.96
N LYS A 155 -17.67 9.52 -1.50
CA LYS A 155 -16.85 10.05 -0.40
C LYS A 155 -15.71 10.91 -0.96
N ALA A 156 -15.50 12.09 -0.40
CA ALA A 156 -14.29 12.86 -0.68
C ALA A 156 -13.08 12.12 -0.10
N CYS A 157 -11.97 12.05 -0.83
CA CYS A 157 -10.78 11.34 -0.38
C CYS A 157 -9.50 12.15 -0.63
N THR A 158 -8.85 12.55 0.46
CA THR A 158 -7.50 13.12 0.45
C THR A 158 -6.49 11.99 0.62
N ALA A 159 -5.84 11.58 -0.47
CA ALA A 159 -4.94 10.44 -0.47
C ALA A 159 -3.47 10.84 -0.53
N HIS A 160 -2.65 10.18 0.29
CA HIS A 160 -1.21 10.31 0.34
C HIS A 160 -0.53 8.95 0.16
N GLY A 161 0.63 8.93 -0.50
CA GLY A 161 1.47 7.74 -0.60
C GLY A 161 2.92 8.07 -0.31
N VAL A 162 3.57 7.28 0.55
CA VAL A 162 5.00 7.41 0.83
C VAL A 162 5.74 6.12 0.53
N ASP A 163 6.96 6.24 0.03
CA ASP A 163 7.87 5.12 -0.19
C ASP A 163 9.31 5.63 -0.24
N VAL A 164 10.29 4.79 0.13
CA VAL A 164 11.71 5.16 0.07
C VAL A 164 12.27 5.10 -1.36
N SER A 165 11.61 4.35 -2.26
CA SER A 165 11.99 4.20 -3.66
C SER A 165 11.56 5.41 -4.48
N LYS A 166 12.53 6.28 -4.78
CA LYS A 166 12.34 7.40 -5.72
C LYS A 166 11.81 6.94 -7.09
N THR A 167 12.24 5.76 -7.55
CA THR A 167 11.79 5.20 -8.84
C THR A 167 10.31 4.86 -8.80
N ALA A 168 9.84 4.18 -7.75
CA ALA A 168 8.46 3.78 -7.59
C ALA A 168 7.54 5.01 -7.40
N ILE A 169 7.91 5.95 -6.53
CA ILE A 169 7.18 7.21 -6.32
C ILE A 169 7.05 8.03 -7.61
N ARG A 170 8.12 8.10 -8.42
CA ARG A 170 8.07 8.78 -9.72
C ARG A 170 7.03 8.13 -10.65
N MET A 171 6.89 6.82 -10.61
CA MET A 171 5.90 6.08 -11.40
C MET A 171 4.48 6.31 -10.86
N ALA A 172 4.32 6.22 -9.54
CA ALA A 172 3.06 6.48 -8.84
C ALA A 172 2.50 7.88 -9.16
N ALA A 173 3.33 8.92 -9.00
CA ALA A 173 2.94 10.31 -9.25
C ALA A 173 2.60 10.60 -10.72
N LYS A 174 3.13 9.81 -11.67
CA LYS A 174 2.72 9.89 -13.08
C LYS A 174 1.35 9.26 -13.33
N ARG A 175 1.06 8.15 -12.65
CA ARG A 175 -0.16 7.35 -12.84
C ARG A 175 -1.36 7.93 -12.08
N HIS A 176 -1.17 8.31 -10.83
CA HIS A 176 -2.24 8.74 -9.91
C HIS A 176 -2.10 10.24 -9.60
N ARG A 177 -2.59 11.10 -10.51
CA ARG A 177 -2.42 12.55 -10.42
C ARG A 177 -3.18 13.22 -9.27
N THR A 178 -4.15 12.52 -8.69
CA THR A 178 -5.00 12.97 -7.57
C THR A 178 -4.48 12.50 -6.21
N VAL A 179 -3.37 11.76 -6.16
CA VAL A 179 -2.72 11.31 -4.92
C VAL A 179 -1.45 12.13 -4.71
N SER A 180 -1.25 12.61 -3.49
CA SER A 180 -0.04 13.32 -3.09
C SER A 180 1.05 12.31 -2.72
N PHE A 181 2.18 12.32 -3.43
CA PHE A 181 3.28 11.38 -3.16
C PHE A 181 4.53 12.04 -2.59
N ALA A 182 5.21 11.33 -1.69
CA ALA A 182 6.51 11.73 -1.18
C ALA A 182 7.50 10.57 -1.14
N VAL A 183 8.77 10.85 -1.47
CA VAL A 183 9.88 9.95 -1.14
C VAL A 183 10.21 10.14 0.34
N ALA A 184 9.81 9.20 1.19
CA ALA A 184 9.96 9.28 2.65
C ALA A 184 9.97 7.88 3.28
N SER A 185 10.43 7.79 4.53
CA SER A 185 10.43 6.53 5.30
C SER A 185 9.10 6.34 6.03
N SER A 186 8.54 5.14 6.03
CA SER A 186 7.36 4.80 6.84
C SER A 186 7.64 4.81 8.35
N TYR A 187 8.91 4.74 8.77
CA TYR A 187 9.32 4.85 10.17
C TYR A 187 9.44 6.29 10.67
N ILE A 188 9.47 7.27 9.77
CA ILE A 188 9.54 8.71 10.08
C ILE A 188 8.66 9.42 9.06
N LEU A 189 7.34 9.36 9.30
CA LEU A 189 6.33 9.87 8.40
C LEU A 189 6.35 11.41 8.39
N PRO A 190 6.38 12.04 7.20
CA PRO A 190 6.47 13.49 7.09
C PRO A 190 5.09 14.15 7.27
N PHE A 191 4.37 13.81 8.33
CA PHE A 191 3.03 14.29 8.62
C PHE A 191 2.88 14.59 10.10
N ASP A 192 1.98 15.53 10.41
CA ASP A 192 1.61 15.84 11.79
C ASP A 192 0.87 14.67 12.44
N ASP A 193 0.72 14.76 13.76
CA ASP A 193 0.02 13.76 14.55
C ASP A 193 -1.48 13.81 14.23
N GLN A 194 -2.14 12.65 14.22
CA GLN A 194 -3.61 12.55 14.20
C GLN A 194 -4.31 13.20 12.98
N VAL A 195 -3.67 13.10 11.81
CA VAL A 195 -4.16 13.72 10.57
C VAL A 195 -4.82 12.74 9.58
N PHE A 196 -4.64 11.43 9.76
CA PHE A 196 -5.23 10.41 8.88
C PHE A 196 -6.34 9.62 9.56
N ASP A 197 -7.40 9.36 8.80
CA ASP A 197 -8.46 8.42 9.20
C ASP A 197 -8.05 6.98 8.91
N VAL A 198 -7.32 6.77 7.81
CA VAL A 198 -6.91 5.44 7.36
C VAL A 198 -5.43 5.43 6.98
N VAL A 199 -4.69 4.49 7.54
CA VAL A 199 -3.34 4.11 7.08
C VAL A 199 -3.40 2.68 6.53
N ILE A 200 -2.86 2.47 5.35
CA ILE A 200 -2.64 1.14 4.78
C ILE A 200 -1.14 0.84 4.70
N SER A 201 -0.77 -0.40 4.98
CA SER A 201 0.60 -0.91 4.86
C SER A 201 0.53 -2.26 4.15
N VAL A 202 0.84 -2.28 2.85
CA VAL A 202 0.65 -3.46 1.99
C VAL A 202 2.01 -4.01 1.56
N PHE A 203 2.37 -5.20 2.06
CA PHE A 203 3.69 -5.80 1.85
C PHE A 203 4.87 -4.88 2.22
N ALA A 204 4.63 -4.00 3.20
CA ALA A 204 5.58 -2.99 3.66
C ALA A 204 5.80 -3.12 5.18
N PRO A 205 6.94 -2.61 5.71
CA PRO A 205 7.24 -2.70 7.13
C PRO A 205 6.22 -1.95 7.99
N VAL A 206 5.87 -2.54 9.14
CA VAL A 206 4.87 -1.99 10.07
C VAL A 206 5.55 -1.16 11.15
N ALA A 207 5.51 0.17 11.02
CA ALA A 207 6.04 1.10 12.01
C ALA A 207 4.97 1.45 13.05
N ALA A 208 4.67 0.52 13.96
CA ALA A 208 3.52 0.58 14.88
C ALA A 208 3.32 1.94 15.58
N GLN A 209 4.36 2.45 16.24
CA GLN A 209 4.33 3.75 16.94
C GLN A 209 4.06 4.92 15.99
N GLU A 210 4.68 4.91 14.82
CA GLU A 210 4.57 5.99 13.85
C GLU A 210 3.22 5.99 13.13
N PHE A 211 2.66 4.81 12.88
CA PHE A 211 1.30 4.67 12.32
C PHE A 211 0.25 5.12 13.33
N ALA A 212 0.38 4.73 14.60
CA ALA A 212 -0.50 5.21 15.66
C ALA A 212 -0.41 6.74 15.83
N ARG A 213 0.79 7.34 15.73
CA ARG A 213 1.00 8.78 15.84
C ARG A 213 0.20 9.58 14.80
N VAL A 214 0.23 9.16 13.54
CA VAL A 214 -0.43 9.91 12.45
C VAL A 214 -1.92 9.63 12.32
N LEU A 215 -2.40 8.53 12.91
CA LEU A 215 -3.81 8.16 12.92
C LEU A 215 -4.60 8.98 13.93
N ARG A 216 -5.84 9.36 13.57
CA ARG A 216 -6.76 10.02 14.51
C ARG A 216 -7.04 9.11 15.71
N PRO A 217 -7.12 9.66 16.93
CA PRO A 217 -7.42 8.86 18.13
C PRO A 217 -8.84 8.31 18.08
N ALA A 218 -9.10 7.19 18.77
CA ALA A 218 -10.37 6.47 18.86
C ALA A 218 -11.05 6.02 17.54
N THR A 219 -10.60 6.52 16.39
CA THR A 219 -11.31 6.41 15.09
C THR A 219 -10.38 6.02 13.95
N GLY A 220 -9.07 6.20 14.11
CA GLY A 220 -8.08 5.86 13.12
C GLY A 220 -8.04 4.35 12.85
N ILE A 221 -7.97 4.01 11.57
CA ILE A 221 -7.95 2.65 11.06
C ILE A 221 -6.57 2.37 10.46
N LEU A 222 -5.92 1.30 10.91
CA LEU A 222 -4.76 0.73 10.24
C LEU A 222 -5.19 -0.57 9.54
N VAL A 223 -4.89 -0.72 8.26
CA VAL A 223 -5.00 -2.02 7.58
C VAL A 223 -3.63 -2.49 7.12
N VAL A 224 -3.19 -3.63 7.64
CA VAL A 224 -1.93 -4.28 7.25
C VAL A 224 -2.25 -5.45 6.34
N ALA A 225 -1.63 -5.52 5.16
CA ALA A 225 -1.72 -6.65 4.26
C ALA A 225 -0.38 -7.41 4.24
N GLN A 226 -0.43 -8.69 4.60
CA GLN A 226 0.74 -9.58 4.60
C GLN A 226 0.45 -10.85 3.82
N PRO A 227 1.48 -11.54 3.32
CA PRO A 227 1.31 -12.87 2.72
C PRO A 227 0.74 -13.86 3.74
N GLY A 228 -0.25 -14.64 3.31
CA GLY A 228 -0.76 -15.77 4.09
C GLY A 228 0.18 -16.97 4.02
N SER A 229 -0.09 -18.02 4.80
CA SER A 229 0.78 -19.20 4.87
C SER A 229 0.83 -19.97 3.55
N GLY A 230 -0.24 -19.93 2.75
CA GLY A 230 -0.27 -20.50 1.40
C GLY A 230 0.27 -19.58 0.30
N HIS A 231 0.75 -18.37 0.62
CA HIS A 231 1.20 -17.42 -0.40
C HIS A 231 2.44 -17.93 -1.13
N LEU A 232 2.32 -18.04 -2.46
CA LEU A 232 3.38 -18.43 -3.38
C LEU A 232 3.98 -19.81 -3.05
N LEU A 233 3.20 -20.72 -2.47
CA LEU A 233 3.68 -22.03 -2.03
C LEU A 233 4.29 -22.84 -3.18
N GLU A 234 3.66 -22.83 -4.35
CA GLU A 234 4.13 -23.54 -5.54
C GLU A 234 5.48 -22.99 -6.03
N LEU A 235 5.71 -21.67 -5.91
CA LEU A 235 7.00 -21.06 -6.21
C LEU A 235 8.05 -21.42 -5.15
N LYS A 236 7.69 -21.37 -3.86
CA LYS A 236 8.56 -21.74 -2.74
C LYS A 236 9.04 -23.20 -2.85
N GLN A 237 8.16 -24.12 -3.25
CA GLN A 237 8.48 -25.54 -3.51
C GLN A 237 9.47 -25.75 -4.65
N LEU A 238 9.55 -24.83 -5.62
CA LEU A 238 10.57 -24.89 -6.65
C LEU A 238 11.93 -24.36 -6.16
N LEU A 239 11.92 -23.45 -5.20
CA LEU A 239 13.12 -22.76 -4.72
C LEU A 239 13.82 -23.47 -3.56
N TYR A 240 13.05 -24.12 -2.67
CA TYR A 240 13.55 -24.67 -1.42
C TYR A 240 13.18 -26.15 -1.24
N GLU A 241 14.10 -26.94 -0.68
CA GLU A 241 13.84 -28.34 -0.33
C GLU A 241 12.82 -28.45 0.82
N ASP A 242 12.84 -27.51 1.77
CA ASP A 242 11.82 -27.35 2.81
C ASP A 242 11.25 -25.93 2.82
N PRO A 243 10.10 -25.70 2.14
CA PRO A 243 9.41 -24.42 2.10
C PRO A 243 8.93 -23.93 3.47
N ALA A 244 8.79 -24.80 4.47
CA ALA A 244 8.29 -24.44 5.80
C ALA A 244 9.32 -23.69 6.65
N LEU A 245 10.59 -23.70 6.25
CA LEU A 245 11.68 -22.98 6.94
C LEU A 245 11.71 -21.47 6.61
N PHE A 246 11.00 -21.04 5.57
CA PHE A 246 10.91 -19.62 5.22
C PHE A 246 9.75 -18.97 5.99
N SER A 247 10.03 -18.50 7.21
CA SER A 247 9.07 -17.68 7.96
C SER A 247 9.13 -16.24 7.49
N GLU A 248 8.05 -15.74 6.92
CA GLU A 248 7.89 -14.30 6.76
C GLU A 248 7.62 -13.67 8.14
N GLU A 249 8.23 -12.51 8.41
CA GLU A 249 7.99 -11.78 9.65
C GLU A 249 6.50 -11.40 9.72
N GLY A 250 5.77 -12.03 10.66
CA GLY A 250 4.37 -11.74 10.88
C GLY A 250 4.15 -10.31 11.39
N ILE A 251 2.89 -9.87 11.44
CA ILE A 251 2.55 -8.56 12.01
C ILE A 251 3.08 -8.46 13.45
N PRO A 252 3.82 -7.40 13.83
CA PRO A 252 4.30 -7.21 15.19
C PRO A 252 3.15 -6.85 16.14
N GLN A 253 2.35 -7.85 16.54
CA GLN A 253 1.13 -7.66 17.33
C GLN A 253 1.39 -6.95 18.66
N ALA A 254 2.49 -7.30 19.35
CA ALA A 254 2.85 -6.69 20.62
C ALA A 254 3.14 -5.19 20.47
N ASP A 255 3.88 -4.80 19.44
CA ASP A 255 4.21 -3.40 19.17
C ASP A 255 2.97 -2.59 18.81
N LEU A 256 2.07 -3.15 18.00
CA LEU A 256 0.78 -2.53 17.66
C LEU A 256 -0.09 -2.34 18.90
N GLN A 257 -0.20 -3.37 19.74
CA GLN A 257 -0.98 -3.28 20.98
C GLN A 257 -0.38 -2.22 21.93
N GLN A 258 0.94 -2.17 22.08
CA GLN A 258 1.63 -1.17 22.90
C GLN A 258 1.47 0.25 22.34
N ALA A 259 1.39 0.40 21.02
CA ALA A 259 1.11 1.66 20.34
C ALA A 259 -0.37 2.08 20.42
N GLY A 260 -1.24 1.28 21.05
CA GLY A 260 -2.66 1.59 21.18
C GLY A 260 -3.50 1.24 19.95
N LEU A 261 -3.03 0.32 19.10
CA LEU A 261 -3.77 -0.21 17.95
C LEU A 261 -4.39 -1.56 18.31
N GLU A 262 -5.70 -1.61 18.43
CA GLU A 262 -6.46 -2.82 18.77
C GLU A 262 -6.93 -3.56 17.53
N HIS A 263 -6.79 -4.87 17.52
CA HIS A 263 -7.29 -5.72 16.44
C HIS A 263 -8.81 -5.62 16.31
N VAL A 264 -9.30 -5.43 15.09
CA VAL A 264 -10.74 -5.35 14.78
C VAL A 264 -11.22 -6.63 14.09
N GLN A 265 -10.51 -7.01 13.03
CA GLN A 265 -10.79 -8.20 12.22
C GLN A 265 -9.63 -8.52 11.28
N SER A 266 -9.58 -9.78 10.83
CA SER A 266 -8.70 -10.22 9.74
C SER A 266 -9.54 -10.88 8.64
N VAL A 267 -9.22 -10.58 7.39
CA VAL A 267 -9.86 -11.13 6.20
C VAL A 267 -8.78 -11.82 5.38
N ARG A 268 -8.95 -13.12 5.15
CA ARG A 268 -8.09 -13.88 4.22
C ARG A 268 -8.64 -13.74 2.81
N VAL A 269 -7.79 -13.30 1.90
CA VAL A 269 -8.10 -13.15 0.49
C VAL A 269 -7.20 -14.10 -0.29
N GLU A 270 -7.79 -15.03 -1.01
CA GLU A 270 -7.04 -16.06 -1.73
C GLU A 270 -7.53 -16.24 -3.15
N ARG A 271 -6.58 -16.46 -4.07
CA ARG A 271 -6.88 -16.80 -5.46
C ARG A 271 -5.78 -17.69 -6.03
N GLN A 272 -6.18 -18.73 -6.74
CA GLN A 272 -5.27 -19.48 -7.58
C GLN A 272 -5.30 -18.88 -8.99
N VAL A 273 -4.14 -18.60 -9.57
CA VAL A 273 -4.01 -18.02 -10.91
C VAL A 273 -3.08 -18.87 -11.77
N ALA A 274 -3.51 -19.13 -13.00
CA ALA A 274 -2.66 -19.68 -14.04
C ALA A 274 -1.87 -18.53 -14.68
N LEU A 275 -0.54 -18.61 -14.61
CA LEU A 275 0.38 -17.61 -15.15
C LEU A 275 1.06 -18.13 -16.42
N PRO A 276 0.96 -17.37 -17.54
CA PRO A 276 1.87 -17.55 -18.65
C PRO A 276 3.31 -17.44 -18.19
N HIS A 277 4.23 -18.08 -18.92
CA HIS A 277 5.64 -18.16 -18.56
C HIS A 277 6.27 -16.78 -18.23
N GLU A 278 6.04 -15.77 -19.07
CA GLU A 278 6.56 -14.41 -18.88
C GLU A 278 6.05 -13.76 -17.58
N GLU A 279 4.76 -13.94 -17.24
CA GLU A 279 4.19 -13.41 -15.99
C GLU A 279 4.75 -14.14 -14.77
N ALA A 280 5.03 -15.43 -14.89
CA ALA A 280 5.65 -16.22 -13.83
C ALA A 280 7.09 -15.74 -13.57
N LEU A 281 7.85 -15.40 -14.61
CA LEU A 281 9.17 -14.78 -14.47
C LEU A 281 9.10 -13.39 -13.84
N ASP A 282 8.11 -12.58 -14.23
CA ASP A 282 7.87 -11.27 -13.61
C ASP A 282 7.54 -11.39 -12.11
N LEU A 283 6.72 -12.38 -11.74
CA LEU A 283 6.42 -12.71 -10.35
C LEU A 283 7.67 -13.08 -9.57
N LEU A 284 8.52 -13.97 -10.11
CA LEU A 284 9.78 -14.33 -9.46
C LEU A 284 10.67 -13.09 -9.28
N ALA A 285 10.83 -12.27 -10.34
CA ALA A 285 11.70 -11.09 -10.33
C ALA A 285 11.24 -10.01 -9.35
N MET A 286 9.93 -9.86 -9.09
CA MET A 286 9.43 -8.85 -8.15
C MET A 286 9.47 -9.29 -6.68
N THR A 287 9.84 -10.55 -6.40
CA THR A 287 9.93 -11.12 -5.05
C THR A 287 11.38 -11.16 -4.54
N PRO A 288 11.58 -11.14 -3.21
CA PRO A 288 12.90 -11.39 -2.61
C PRO A 288 13.45 -12.80 -2.92
N TYR A 289 12.64 -13.70 -3.47
CA TYR A 289 13.10 -15.04 -3.82
C TYR A 289 14.09 -15.06 -4.99
N SER A 290 14.06 -14.02 -5.84
CA SER A 290 14.98 -13.88 -6.97
C SER A 290 16.47 -13.96 -6.58
N TRP A 291 16.84 -13.50 -5.38
CA TRP A 291 18.21 -13.55 -4.87
C TRP A 291 18.72 -14.96 -4.59
N HIS A 292 17.82 -15.90 -4.32
CA HIS A 292 18.13 -17.29 -3.96
C HIS A 292 17.75 -18.28 -5.06
N ALA A 293 17.30 -17.79 -6.21
CA ALA A 293 16.73 -18.64 -7.25
C ALA A 293 17.83 -19.42 -8.00
N PRO A 294 17.70 -20.76 -8.14
CA PRO A 294 18.62 -21.56 -8.95
C PRO A 294 18.68 -21.10 -10.40
N VAL A 295 19.81 -21.29 -11.06
CA VAL A 295 20.03 -20.85 -12.47
C VAL A 295 19.03 -21.49 -13.44
N ASP A 296 18.49 -22.66 -13.13
CA ASP A 296 17.52 -23.38 -13.95
C ASP A 296 16.06 -23.12 -13.56
N ILE A 297 15.77 -22.27 -12.57
CA ILE A 297 14.41 -22.01 -12.06
C ILE A 297 13.45 -21.57 -13.17
N ALA A 298 13.91 -20.71 -14.07
CA ALA A 298 13.11 -20.25 -15.21
C ALA A 298 12.70 -21.44 -16.11
N LYS A 299 13.61 -22.39 -16.35
CA LYS A 299 13.31 -23.61 -17.11
C LYS A 299 12.40 -24.58 -16.35
N ARG A 300 12.42 -24.57 -15.02
CA ARG A 300 11.54 -25.39 -14.19
C ARG A 300 10.12 -24.81 -14.18
N MET A 301 10.00 -23.49 -14.17
CA MET A 301 8.74 -22.76 -14.31
C MET A 301 8.13 -22.86 -15.72
N SER A 302 8.93 -23.24 -16.74
CA SER A 302 8.48 -23.40 -18.13
C SER A 302 8.00 -24.82 -18.50
N ARG A 303 8.01 -25.79 -17.57
CA ARG A 303 7.69 -27.20 -17.88
C ARG A 303 6.19 -27.49 -18.05
N GLU A 304 5.33 -26.56 -17.63
CA GLU A 304 3.88 -26.63 -17.82
C GLU A 304 3.43 -25.44 -18.69
N ALA A 305 2.36 -25.62 -19.46
CA ALA A 305 1.86 -24.59 -20.39
C ALA A 305 1.46 -23.30 -19.67
N ASP A 306 0.94 -23.41 -18.43
CA ASP A 306 0.68 -22.30 -17.51
C ASP A 306 1.14 -22.69 -16.09
N PHE A 307 1.92 -21.83 -15.43
CA PHE A 307 2.36 -22.03 -14.05
C PHE A 307 1.24 -21.62 -13.10
N THR A 308 0.63 -22.58 -12.42
CA THR A 308 -0.45 -22.31 -11.46
C THR A 308 0.12 -21.96 -10.09
N ILE A 309 -0.28 -20.82 -9.55
CA ILE A 309 0.24 -20.28 -8.28
C ILE A 309 -0.90 -19.83 -7.36
N SER A 310 -0.74 -20.07 -6.06
CA SER A 310 -1.66 -19.62 -5.02
C SER A 310 -1.23 -18.26 -4.47
N LEU A 311 -2.11 -17.27 -4.59
CA LEU A 311 -1.95 -15.93 -4.04
C LEU A 311 -2.84 -15.80 -2.81
N GLU A 312 -2.27 -15.93 -1.61
CA GLU A 312 -2.98 -15.77 -0.33
C GLU A 312 -2.49 -14.53 0.41
N ILE A 313 -3.39 -13.61 0.77
CA ILE A 313 -3.08 -12.37 1.47
C ILE A 313 -3.99 -12.27 2.70
N LEU A 314 -3.43 -11.94 3.85
CA LEU A 314 -4.16 -11.62 5.07
C LEU A 314 -4.26 -10.11 5.23
N LEU A 315 -5.47 -9.57 5.13
CA LEU A 315 -5.79 -8.17 5.46
C LEU A 315 -6.20 -8.10 6.92
N THR A 316 -5.42 -7.44 7.77
CA THR A 316 -5.73 -7.28 9.20
C THR A 316 -5.98 -5.82 9.53
N ALA A 317 -7.18 -5.53 10.02
CA ALA A 317 -7.59 -4.20 10.43
C ALA A 317 -7.41 -4.00 11.94
N TYR A 318 -6.87 -2.85 12.30
CA TYR A 318 -6.71 -2.36 13.66
C TYR A 318 -7.37 -0.99 13.80
N ARG A 319 -7.64 -0.61 15.04
CA ARG A 319 -8.21 0.68 15.40
C ARG A 319 -7.42 1.33 16.53
N THR A 320 -7.22 2.64 16.46
CA THR A 320 -6.67 3.41 17.59
C THR A 320 -7.62 3.37 18.78
N LYS A 321 -7.10 3.15 19.98
CA LYS A 321 -7.85 3.36 21.24
C LYS A 321 -8.30 4.81 21.41
#